data_AF-A0A845Z956-F1
#
_entry.id   AF-A0A845Z956-F1
#
_cell.length_a   1.000
_cell.length_b   1.000
_cell.length_c   1.000
_cell.angle_alpha   90.00
_cell.angle_beta   90.00
_cell.angle_gamma   90.00
#
_symmetry.space_group_name_H-M   'P 1'
#
loop_
_entity.id
_entity.type
_entity.pdbx_description
1 polymer ?
#
loop_
_entity_poly.entity_id
_entity_poly.type
_entity_poly.pdbx_seq_one_letter_code
_entity_poly.pdbx_strand_id
1 'polypeptide(L)'
;MVEKAAGNYQRPKGKLWVMIVGGSSRSHPYTESDWGNLASGMNELARRLGIRWLLTTSRRTGKATELVLEKNLDKEFLADAIWWADKPERRMMAFLGSSERAFVTQDSVTMVTECVASGKPTVVLQPRDETFPKNSFMPRYLENLEEKNRIVRLPIARLAQFQNPTEPRATLLPIEFEMAKDLRARLGLNDA
;
A
#
# COMPACT_ATOMS: atom_id res chain seq x y z
N MET A 1 1.58 2.01 -18.94
CA MET A 1 2.48 3.06 -18.39
C MET A 1 3.32 2.59 -17.18
N VAL A 2 3.44 1.28 -16.91
CA VAL A 2 4.26 0.71 -15.81
C VAL A 2 5.58 0.08 -16.32
N GLU A 3 5.67 -0.26 -17.60
CA GLU A 3 6.81 -1.01 -18.16
C GLU A 3 8.10 -0.17 -18.35
N LYS A 4 8.00 1.15 -18.53
CA LYS A 4 9.18 2.00 -18.81
C LYS A 4 9.97 2.45 -17.56
N ALA A 5 9.50 2.17 -16.34
CA ALA A 5 10.23 2.49 -15.11
C ALA A 5 11.10 1.33 -14.56
N ALA A 6 11.00 0.14 -15.17
CA ALA A 6 11.67 -1.08 -14.72
C ALA A 6 13.09 -1.26 -15.31
N GLY A 7 13.87 -0.18 -15.44
CA GLY A 7 15.25 -0.27 -15.91
C GLY A 7 16.09 -1.13 -14.95
N ASN A 8 16.42 -2.35 -15.36
CA ASN A 8 17.29 -3.33 -14.71
C ASN A 8 16.86 -3.88 -13.33
N TYR A 9 15.60 -3.70 -12.90
CA TYR A 9 15.16 -4.38 -11.68
C TYR A 9 14.93 -5.87 -11.94
N GLN A 10 15.82 -6.72 -11.43
CA GLN A 10 15.70 -8.16 -11.55
C GLN A 10 14.66 -8.69 -10.56
N ARG A 11 13.44 -8.92 -11.06
CA ARG A 11 12.31 -9.41 -10.27
C ARG A 11 12.68 -10.73 -9.55
N PRO A 12 12.59 -10.80 -8.21
CA PRO A 12 12.76 -12.05 -7.49
C PRO A 12 11.72 -13.11 -7.92
N LYS A 13 12.08 -14.39 -7.84
CA LYS A 13 11.14 -15.49 -8.14
C LYS A 13 10.12 -15.69 -7.01
N GLY A 14 9.01 -16.35 -7.31
CA GLY A 14 7.97 -16.72 -6.34
C GLY A 14 6.82 -15.72 -6.23
N LYS A 15 5.94 -15.94 -5.25
CA LYS A 15 4.80 -15.07 -4.96
C LYS A 15 5.29 -13.85 -4.17
N LEU A 16 5.12 -12.66 -4.73
CA LEU A 16 5.66 -11.42 -4.17
C LEU A 16 4.54 -10.46 -3.82
N TRP A 17 4.52 -9.98 -2.58
CA TRP A 17 3.65 -8.89 -2.15
C TRP A 17 4.52 -7.68 -1.80
N VAL A 18 4.00 -6.46 -1.97
CA VAL A 18 4.74 -5.24 -1.64
C VAL A 18 4.18 -4.60 -0.38
N MET A 19 5.09 -4.16 0.49
CA MET A 19 4.80 -3.34 1.67
C MET A 19 5.43 -1.95 1.48
N ILE A 20 4.63 -0.91 1.56
CA ILE A 20 5.05 0.48 1.38
C ILE A 20 4.80 1.24 2.68
N VAL A 21 5.87 1.57 3.37
CA VAL A 21 5.82 2.15 4.72
C VAL A 21 6.12 3.64 4.65
N GLY A 22 5.13 4.42 5.08
CA GLY A 22 5.21 5.85 5.30
C GLY A 22 5.84 6.17 6.65
N GLY A 23 5.25 7.09 7.38
CA GLY A 23 5.71 7.42 8.72
C GLY A 23 4.64 8.11 9.53
N SER A 24 4.86 8.18 10.84
CA SER A 24 3.94 8.84 11.77
C SER A 24 3.69 10.28 11.34
N SER A 25 2.43 10.67 11.35
CA SER A 25 1.98 12.03 11.04
C SER A 25 1.01 12.49 12.12
N ARG A 26 0.68 13.79 12.12
CA ARG A 26 -0.31 14.33 13.07
C ARG A 26 -1.65 13.60 13.00
N SER A 27 -2.07 13.18 11.81
CA SER A 27 -3.33 12.47 11.62
C SER A 27 -3.24 10.96 11.79
N HIS A 28 -2.04 10.40 11.68
CA HIS A 28 -1.78 8.96 11.82
C HIS A 28 -0.58 8.77 12.75
N PRO A 29 -0.78 8.91 14.07
CA PRO A 29 0.26 8.65 15.05
C PRO A 29 0.54 7.15 15.15
N TYR A 30 1.36 6.61 14.24
CA TYR A 30 1.86 5.24 14.38
C TYR A 30 2.80 5.16 15.58
N THR A 31 2.50 4.22 16.46
CA THR A 31 3.28 3.92 17.67
C THR A 31 4.33 2.84 17.39
N GLU A 32 5.29 2.68 18.30
CA GLU A 32 6.24 1.56 18.25
C GLU A 32 5.51 0.19 18.25
N SER A 33 4.39 0.09 18.98
CA SER A 33 3.54 -1.09 19.00
C SER A 33 2.91 -1.36 17.62
N ASP A 34 2.51 -0.32 16.88
CA ASP A 34 2.02 -0.51 15.51
C ASP A 34 3.12 -1.06 14.62
N TRP A 35 4.35 -0.56 14.71
CA TRP A 35 5.47 -1.06 13.90
C TRP A 35 5.88 -2.49 14.26
N GLY A 36 5.84 -2.86 15.53
CA GLY A 36 6.03 -4.24 15.98
C GLY A 36 4.94 -5.17 15.45
N ASN A 37 3.67 -4.76 15.54
CA ASN A 37 2.54 -5.51 14.99
C ASN A 37 2.62 -5.64 13.46
N LEU A 38 3.11 -4.60 12.77
CA LEU A 38 3.34 -4.62 11.32
C LEU A 38 4.36 -5.72 10.97
N ALA A 39 5.52 -5.71 11.61
CA ALA A 39 6.57 -6.71 11.36
C ALA A 39 6.08 -8.14 11.68
N SER A 40 5.45 -8.33 12.84
CA SER A 40 4.91 -9.63 13.22
C SER A 40 3.83 -10.13 12.26
N GLY A 41 2.92 -9.25 11.83
CA GLY A 41 1.87 -9.59 10.87
C GLY A 41 2.43 -9.91 9.49
N MET A 42 3.48 -9.20 9.05
CA MET A 42 4.18 -9.50 7.81
C MET A 42 4.82 -10.89 7.83
N ASN A 43 5.51 -11.28 8.92
CA ASN A 43 6.12 -12.60 9.04
C ASN A 43 5.05 -13.70 9.01
N GLU A 44 3.96 -13.53 9.76
CA GLU A 44 2.89 -14.53 9.83
C GLU A 44 2.19 -14.71 8.48
N LEU A 45 1.92 -13.62 7.76
CA LEU A 45 1.36 -13.70 6.40
C LEU A 45 2.31 -14.36 5.42
N ALA A 46 3.60 -14.04 5.47
CA ALA A 46 4.60 -14.64 4.60
C ALA A 46 4.66 -16.16 4.79
N ARG A 47 4.72 -16.60 6.05
CA ARG A 47 4.71 -18.00 6.45
C ARG A 47 3.45 -18.73 6.00
N ARG A 48 2.27 -18.17 6.30
CA ARG A 48 0.97 -18.83 6.05
C ARG A 48 0.63 -18.91 4.56
N LEU A 49 1.04 -17.91 3.76
CA LEU A 49 0.64 -17.80 2.35
C LEU A 49 1.77 -18.16 1.38
N GLY A 50 2.98 -18.44 1.88
CA GLY A 50 4.15 -18.76 1.06
C GLY A 50 4.54 -17.59 0.14
N ILE A 51 4.43 -16.36 0.65
CA ILE A 51 4.80 -15.14 -0.08
C ILE A 51 6.10 -14.57 0.47
N ARG A 52 6.74 -13.69 -0.29
CA ARG A 52 7.83 -12.85 0.19
C ARG A 52 7.54 -11.38 -0.06
N TRP A 53 8.07 -10.53 0.80
CA TRP A 53 7.85 -9.10 0.79
C TRP A 53 8.89 -8.37 -0.06
N LEU A 54 8.42 -7.47 -0.91
CA LEU A 54 9.17 -6.34 -1.40
C LEU A 54 8.86 -5.16 -0.47
N LEU A 55 9.80 -4.75 0.36
CA LEU A 55 9.56 -3.72 1.36
C LEU A 55 10.21 -2.40 0.94
N THR A 56 9.46 -1.31 0.90
CA THR A 56 10.06 0.02 0.83
C THR A 56 9.55 0.87 1.97
N THR A 57 10.48 1.50 2.68
CA THR A 57 10.19 2.60 3.59
C THR A 57 10.25 3.92 2.82
N SER A 58 10.08 5.05 3.51
CA SER A 58 10.06 6.37 2.89
C SER A 58 10.88 7.37 3.68
N ARG A 59 11.13 8.55 3.09
CA ARG A 59 11.72 9.72 3.78
C ARG A 59 11.13 10.03 5.16
N ARG A 60 9.86 9.69 5.38
CA ARG A 60 9.10 10.04 6.59
C ARG A 60 9.13 8.93 7.64
N THR A 61 9.63 7.74 7.32
CA THR A 61 9.67 6.60 8.23
C THR A 61 10.64 6.85 9.40
N GLY A 62 11.83 7.36 9.10
CA GLY A 62 12.86 7.65 10.10
C GLY A 62 13.61 6.40 10.58
N LYS A 63 14.88 6.58 10.97
CA LYS A 63 15.79 5.45 11.25
C LYS A 63 15.32 4.59 12.43
N ALA A 64 14.70 5.17 13.46
CA ALA A 64 14.21 4.42 14.61
C ALA A 64 13.14 3.39 14.22
N THR A 65 12.17 3.78 13.38
CA THR A 65 11.15 2.86 12.88
C THR A 65 11.74 1.80 11.96
N GLU A 66 12.69 2.17 11.08
CA GLU A 66 13.39 1.19 10.25
C GLU A 66 14.10 0.13 11.10
N LEU A 67 14.80 0.53 12.17
CA LEU A 67 15.45 -0.41 13.08
C LEU A 67 14.46 -1.36 13.77
N VAL A 68 13.27 -0.89 14.13
CA VAL A 68 12.20 -1.76 14.67
C VAL A 68 11.77 -2.79 13.63
N LEU A 69 11.57 -2.38 12.38
CA LEU A 69 11.18 -3.30 11.31
C LEU A 69 12.31 -4.29 10.98
N GLU A 70 13.54 -3.81 10.80
CA GLU A 70 14.73 -4.63 10.52
C GLU A 70 14.98 -5.68 11.61
N LYS A 71 14.76 -5.32 12.88
CA LYS A 71 14.94 -6.23 14.02
C LYS A 71 13.89 -7.34 14.09
N ASN A 72 12.64 -7.05 13.70
CA ASN A 72 11.51 -7.94 13.92
C ASN A 72 11.06 -8.69 12.65
N LEU A 73 11.47 -8.26 11.46
CA LEU A 73 11.17 -8.97 10.21
C LEU A 73 12.16 -10.11 9.97
N ASP A 74 11.62 -11.28 9.65
CA ASP A 74 12.44 -12.43 9.29
C ASP A 74 13.01 -12.22 7.87
N LYS A 75 14.34 -12.21 7.77
CA LYS A 75 15.04 -11.92 6.51
C LYS A 75 14.70 -12.90 5.38
N GLU A 76 14.33 -14.14 5.70
CA GLU A 76 13.88 -15.13 4.71
C GLU A 76 12.59 -14.73 3.98
N PHE A 77 11.75 -13.93 4.63
CA PHE A 77 10.51 -13.42 4.07
C PHE A 77 10.68 -12.11 3.31
N LEU A 78 11.87 -11.51 3.30
CA LEU A 78 12.20 -10.35 2.48
C LEU A 78 12.82 -10.82 1.16
N ALA A 79 12.17 -10.48 0.04
CA ALA A 79 12.71 -10.71 -1.30
C ALA A 79 13.61 -9.56 -1.76
N ASP A 80 13.27 -8.32 -1.39
CA ASP A 80 14.10 -7.12 -1.52
C ASP A 80 13.58 -6.05 -0.53
N ALA A 81 14.45 -5.15 -0.09
CA ALA A 81 14.09 -4.09 0.84
C ALA A 81 14.82 -2.76 0.52
N ILE A 82 14.09 -1.66 0.59
CA ILE A 82 14.60 -0.30 0.48
C ILE A 82 14.39 0.37 1.84
N TRP A 83 15.50 0.54 2.56
CA TRP A 83 15.58 1.26 3.83
C TRP A 83 16.00 2.70 3.53
N TRP A 84 15.03 3.61 3.59
CA TRP A 84 15.20 4.97 3.07
C TRP A 84 16.18 5.79 3.91
N ALA A 85 16.28 5.54 5.22
CA ALA A 85 17.22 6.22 6.09
C ALA A 85 18.67 5.74 5.92
N ASP A 86 18.87 4.53 5.37
CA ASP A 86 20.21 3.98 5.10
C ASP A 86 20.64 4.22 3.64
N LYS A 87 19.87 3.68 2.68
CA LYS A 87 20.18 3.73 1.25
C LYS A 87 18.91 4.03 0.45
N PRO A 88 18.56 5.31 0.27
CA PRO A 88 17.33 5.69 -0.40
C PRO A 88 17.35 5.35 -1.89
N GLU A 89 16.33 4.64 -2.36
CA GLU A 89 16.22 4.22 -3.75
C GLU A 89 14.79 4.44 -4.26
N ARG A 90 14.66 4.92 -5.51
CA ARG A 90 13.36 5.26 -6.12
C ARG A 90 12.80 4.10 -6.95
N ARG A 91 12.62 2.93 -6.33
CA ARG A 91 12.15 1.69 -7.00
C ARG A 91 10.74 1.23 -6.62
N MET A 92 9.95 2.06 -5.95
CA MET A 92 8.58 1.70 -5.54
C MET A 92 7.71 1.17 -6.68
N MET A 93 7.76 1.81 -7.86
CA MET A 93 6.99 1.36 -9.03
C MET A 93 7.45 0.00 -9.58
N ALA A 94 8.76 -0.29 -9.49
CA ALA A 94 9.28 -1.60 -9.87
C ALA A 94 8.81 -2.70 -8.89
N PHE A 95 8.72 -2.37 -7.59
CA PHE A 95 8.15 -3.28 -6.59
C PHE A 95 6.66 -3.53 -6.83
N LEU A 96 5.88 -2.46 -7.07
CA LEU A 96 4.48 -2.57 -7.42
C LEU A 96 4.29 -3.45 -8.66
N GLY A 97 5.01 -3.18 -9.75
CA GLY A 97 4.96 -3.95 -10.99
C GLY A 97 5.29 -5.45 -10.79
N SER A 98 6.19 -5.76 -9.86
CA SER A 98 6.64 -7.13 -9.57
C SER A 98 5.74 -7.92 -8.61
N SER A 99 4.86 -7.22 -7.90
CA SER A 99 4.01 -7.77 -6.84
C SER A 99 2.62 -8.21 -7.33
N GLU A 100 1.98 -9.11 -6.59
CA GLU A 100 0.59 -9.54 -6.79
C GLU A 100 -0.39 -8.68 -5.97
N ARG A 101 0.06 -8.10 -4.85
CA ARG A 101 -0.74 -7.32 -3.90
C ARG A 101 0.12 -6.24 -3.24
N ALA A 102 -0.51 -5.10 -2.96
CA ALA A 102 0.11 -3.98 -2.26
C ALA A 102 -0.50 -3.76 -0.86
N PHE A 103 0.37 -3.51 0.10
CA PHE A 103 0.05 -3.00 1.43
C PHE A 103 0.73 -1.65 1.59
N VAL A 104 0.03 -0.68 2.13
CA VAL A 104 0.54 0.69 2.28
C VAL A 104 0.00 1.32 3.55
N THR A 105 0.82 2.04 4.29
CA THR A 105 0.36 2.81 5.45
C THR A 105 -0.55 3.97 5.03
N GLN A 106 -1.59 4.23 5.82
CA GLN A 106 -2.64 5.18 5.47
C GLN A 106 -2.16 6.63 5.39
N ASP A 107 -1.09 7.02 6.10
CA ASP A 107 -0.60 8.39 6.26
C ASP A 107 -0.26 9.17 4.96
N SER A 108 -0.21 8.51 3.80
CA SER A 108 0.09 9.16 2.53
C SER A 108 -0.94 8.90 1.46
N VAL A 109 -1.73 9.92 1.16
CA VAL A 109 -2.62 9.94 -0.01
C VAL A 109 -1.85 9.64 -1.30
N THR A 110 -0.64 10.16 -1.45
CA THR A 110 0.18 9.90 -2.64
C THR A 110 0.51 8.41 -2.77
N MET A 111 1.05 7.77 -1.73
CA MET A 111 1.42 6.35 -1.82
C MET A 111 0.18 5.46 -1.97
N VAL A 112 -0.93 5.78 -1.29
CA VAL A 112 -2.21 5.07 -1.48
C VAL A 112 -2.67 5.20 -2.94
N THR A 113 -2.61 6.41 -3.50
CA THR A 113 -2.98 6.65 -4.91
C THR A 113 -2.07 5.90 -5.87
N GLU A 114 -0.77 5.87 -5.64
CA GLU A 114 0.20 5.14 -6.47
C GLU A 114 -0.04 3.62 -6.42
N CYS A 115 -0.33 3.06 -5.25
CA CYS A 115 -0.75 1.66 -5.10
C CYS A 115 -2.02 1.36 -5.89
N VAL A 116 -3.06 2.19 -5.74
CA VAL A 116 -4.31 2.01 -6.47
C VAL A 116 -4.08 2.13 -7.98
N ALA A 117 -3.38 3.17 -8.43
CA ALA A 117 -3.08 3.43 -9.84
C ALA A 117 -2.23 2.33 -10.51
N SER A 118 -1.44 1.58 -9.73
CA SER A 118 -0.71 0.41 -10.24
C SER A 118 -1.62 -0.76 -10.64
N GLY A 119 -2.92 -0.70 -10.32
CA GLY A 119 -3.90 -1.74 -10.59
C GLY A 119 -3.80 -2.94 -9.63
N LYS A 120 -2.94 -2.87 -8.61
CA LYS A 120 -2.77 -3.95 -7.63
C LYS A 120 -3.88 -3.91 -6.58
N PRO A 121 -4.38 -5.07 -6.13
CA PRO A 121 -5.17 -5.15 -4.90
C PRO A 121 -4.40 -4.47 -3.77
N THR A 122 -4.96 -3.36 -3.27
CA THR A 122 -4.35 -2.49 -2.28
C THR A 122 -5.06 -2.62 -0.94
N VAL A 123 -4.28 -2.87 0.11
CA VAL A 123 -4.69 -2.83 1.51
C VAL A 123 -4.06 -1.60 2.16
N VAL A 124 -4.88 -0.77 2.79
CA VAL A 124 -4.45 0.45 3.46
C VAL A 124 -4.40 0.20 4.96
N LEU A 125 -3.24 0.40 5.56
CA LEU A 125 -2.94 0.01 6.93
C LEU A 125 -3.13 1.17 7.90
N GLN A 126 -4.07 0.98 8.81
CA GLN A 126 -4.46 1.97 9.80
C GLN A 126 -3.62 1.82 11.08
N PRO A 127 -3.14 2.92 11.67
CA PRO A 127 -2.63 2.90 13.03
C PRO A 127 -3.75 2.53 14.02
N ARG A 128 -3.41 2.32 15.29
CA ARG A 128 -4.40 2.20 16.36
C ARG A 128 -5.34 3.41 16.44
N ASP A 129 -4.77 4.60 16.33
CA ASP A 129 -5.46 5.87 16.52
C ASP A 129 -5.32 6.75 15.27
N GLU A 130 -6.41 7.36 14.84
CA GLU A 130 -6.45 8.32 13.75
C GLU A 130 -7.10 9.62 14.23
N THR A 131 -6.55 10.76 13.83
CA THR A 131 -7.10 12.05 14.23
C THR A 131 -7.07 13.03 13.08
N PHE A 132 -8.23 13.21 12.45
CA PHE A 132 -8.37 14.15 11.35
C PHE A 132 -8.87 15.51 11.84
N PRO A 133 -8.30 16.63 11.36
CA PRO A 133 -8.95 17.93 11.48
C PRO A 133 -10.35 17.89 10.85
N LYS A 134 -11.30 18.67 11.37
CA LYS A 134 -12.71 18.70 10.88
C LYS A 134 -12.84 18.88 9.37
N ASN A 135 -11.93 19.65 8.75
CA ASN A 135 -11.93 19.95 7.32
C ASN A 135 -10.93 19.11 6.51
N SER A 136 -10.48 17.97 7.04
CA SER A 136 -9.59 17.08 6.31
C SER A 136 -10.34 16.41 5.15
N PHE A 137 -9.76 16.44 3.96
CA PHE A 137 -10.31 15.74 2.80
C PHE A 137 -10.05 14.23 2.85
N MET A 138 -9.11 13.79 3.68
CA MET A 138 -8.57 12.43 3.65
C MET A 138 -9.58 11.34 4.04
N PRO A 139 -10.46 11.52 5.06
CA PRO A 139 -11.53 10.57 5.34
C PRO A 139 -12.41 10.32 4.11
N ARG A 140 -12.88 11.39 3.47
CA ARG A 140 -13.73 11.29 2.27
C ARG A 140 -13.00 10.64 1.10
N TYR A 141 -11.71 10.92 0.93
CA TYR A 141 -10.87 10.27 -0.07
C TYR A 141 -10.80 8.75 0.14
N LEU A 142 -10.58 8.29 1.37
CA LEU A 142 -10.50 6.87 1.70
C LEU A 142 -11.86 6.17 1.55
N GLU A 143 -12.94 6.79 2.05
CA GLU A 143 -14.32 6.30 1.89
C GLU A 143 -14.67 6.10 0.41
N ASN A 144 -14.39 7.11 -0.44
CA ASN A 144 -14.65 7.00 -1.87
C ASN A 144 -13.89 5.83 -2.53
N LEU A 145 -12.67 5.52 -2.06
CA LEU A 145 -11.91 4.39 -2.58
C LEU A 145 -12.47 3.05 -2.11
N GLU A 146 -13.00 2.97 -0.88
CA GLU A 146 -13.67 1.78 -0.37
C GLU A 146 -15.02 1.52 -1.04
N GLU A 147 -15.86 2.56 -1.18
CA GLU A 147 -17.15 2.50 -1.89
C GLU A 147 -16.97 1.98 -3.34
N LYS A 148 -15.86 2.36 -3.98
CA LYS A 148 -15.49 1.91 -5.34
C LYS A 148 -14.72 0.58 -5.35
N ASN A 149 -14.62 -0.12 -4.23
CA ASN A 149 -13.89 -1.37 -4.06
C ASN A 149 -12.42 -1.29 -4.53
N ARG A 150 -11.79 -0.12 -4.47
CA ARG A 150 -10.39 0.10 -4.89
C ARG A 150 -9.39 -0.22 -3.78
N ILE A 151 -9.78 -0.02 -2.52
CA ILE A 151 -8.97 -0.35 -1.34
C ILE A 151 -9.78 -1.15 -0.32
N VAL A 152 -9.08 -1.74 0.64
CA VAL A 152 -9.64 -2.26 1.89
C VAL A 152 -8.79 -1.63 2.98
N ARG A 153 -9.41 -0.99 3.96
CA ARG A 153 -8.69 -0.55 5.16
C ARG A 153 -8.60 -1.68 6.18
N LEU A 154 -7.44 -1.77 6.83
CA LEU A 154 -7.14 -2.80 7.81
C LEU A 154 -6.31 -2.20 8.96
N PRO A 155 -6.77 -2.28 10.21
CA PRO A 155 -5.95 -1.97 11.36
C PRO A 155 -4.70 -2.85 11.39
N ILE A 156 -3.51 -2.26 11.60
CA ILE A 156 -2.25 -3.01 11.63
C ILE A 156 -2.29 -4.16 12.65
N ALA A 157 -2.97 -3.96 13.78
CA ALA A 157 -3.16 -4.99 14.80
C ALA A 157 -3.88 -6.26 14.29
N ARG A 158 -4.58 -6.20 13.15
CA ARG A 158 -5.27 -7.33 12.51
C ARG A 158 -4.53 -7.87 11.28
N LEU A 159 -3.33 -7.40 10.98
CA LEU A 159 -2.60 -7.78 9.76
C LEU A 159 -2.39 -9.30 9.66
N ALA A 160 -2.00 -9.97 10.76
CA ALA A 160 -1.81 -11.42 10.78
C ALA A 160 -3.07 -12.22 10.37
N GLN A 161 -4.25 -11.65 10.63
CA GLN A 161 -5.55 -12.26 10.36
C GLN A 161 -6.03 -12.00 8.92
N PHE A 162 -5.33 -11.15 8.16
CA PHE A 162 -5.71 -10.82 6.80
C PHE A 162 -5.84 -12.09 5.96
N GLN A 163 -7.00 -12.26 5.32
CA GLN A 163 -7.21 -13.31 4.34
C GLN A 163 -6.99 -12.71 2.97
N ASN A 164 -6.40 -13.47 2.05
CA ASN A 164 -6.24 -13.01 0.67
C ASN A 164 -7.56 -13.28 -0.07
N PRO A 165 -8.45 -12.29 -0.28
CA PRO A 165 -9.66 -12.53 -1.05
C PRO A 165 -9.27 -12.89 -2.49
N THR A 166 -9.87 -13.97 -2.98
CA THR A 166 -9.74 -14.49 -4.35
C THR A 166 -10.62 -13.76 -5.36
N GLU A 167 -11.55 -12.91 -4.90
CA GLU A 167 -12.49 -12.24 -5.80
C GLU A 167 -11.81 -11.19 -6.68
N PRO A 168 -12.18 -11.12 -7.97
CA PRO A 168 -11.68 -10.09 -8.87
C PRO A 168 -12.13 -8.71 -8.38
N ARG A 169 -11.16 -7.86 -8.04
CA ARG A 169 -11.45 -6.45 -7.72
C ARG A 169 -11.91 -5.72 -8.97
N ALA A 170 -12.73 -4.69 -8.79
CA ALA A 170 -13.12 -3.81 -9.88
C ALA A 170 -11.87 -3.39 -10.67
N THR A 171 -11.80 -3.76 -11.94
CA THR A 171 -10.73 -3.35 -12.84
C THR A 171 -10.72 -1.83 -12.87
N LEU A 172 -9.55 -1.19 -12.80
CA LEU A 172 -9.47 0.20 -13.20
C LEU A 172 -9.84 0.21 -14.68
N LEU A 173 -11.10 0.56 -14.99
CA LEU A 173 -11.43 0.99 -16.34
C LEU A 173 -10.44 2.12 -16.68
N PRO A 174 -9.95 2.19 -17.93
CA PRO A 174 -9.11 3.29 -18.36
C PRO A 174 -9.73 4.61 -17.85
N ILE A 175 -8.91 5.47 -17.25
CA ILE A 175 -9.36 6.74 -16.67
C ILE A 175 -10.24 7.53 -17.66
N GLU A 176 -9.90 7.44 -18.94
CA GLU A 176 -10.66 7.99 -20.07
C GLU A 176 -12.13 7.56 -20.07
N PHE A 177 -12.43 6.30 -19.74
CA PHE A 177 -13.77 5.72 -19.77
C PHE A 177 -14.63 6.22 -18.60
N GLU A 178 -14.06 6.26 -17.39
CA GLU A 178 -14.76 6.76 -16.20
C GLU A 178 -14.91 8.29 -16.23
N MET A 179 -13.88 9.02 -16.67
CA MET A 179 -13.99 10.48 -16.83
C MET A 179 -14.99 10.85 -17.92
N ALA A 180 -15.02 10.13 -19.05
CA ALA A 180 -16.02 10.36 -20.08
C ALA A 180 -17.44 10.11 -19.56
N LYS A 181 -17.64 9.04 -18.79
CA LYS A 181 -18.93 8.70 -18.18
C LYS A 181 -19.37 9.73 -17.14
N ASP A 182 -18.49 10.11 -16.22
CA ASP A 182 -18.75 11.13 -15.20
C ASP A 182 -18.99 12.52 -15.83
N LEU A 183 -18.24 12.87 -16.87
CA LEU A 183 -18.42 14.13 -17.60
C LEU A 183 -19.76 14.13 -18.34
N ARG A 184 -20.11 13.03 -19.03
CA ARG A 184 -21.40 12.88 -19.71
C ARG A 184 -22.58 12.99 -18.73
N ALA A 185 -22.50 12.31 -17.59
CA ALA A 185 -23.51 12.39 -16.54
C ALA A 185 -23.69 13.81 -16.00
N ARG A 186 -22.58 14.56 -15.80
CA ARG A 186 -22.62 15.97 -15.38
C ARG A 186 -23.16 16.91 -16.46
N LEU A 187 -22.95 16.58 -17.72
CA LEU A 187 -23.44 17.35 -18.88
C LEU A 187 -24.86 16.95 -19.31
N GLY A 188 -25.50 15.98 -18.63
CA GLY A 188 -26.84 15.50 -18.98
C GLY A 188 -26.91 14.74 -20.31
N LEU A 189 -25.77 14.24 -20.80
CA LEU A 189 -25.67 13.48 -22.04
C LEU A 189 -25.83 12.00 -21.71
N ASN A 190 -27.06 11.47 -21.77
CA ASN A 190 -27.28 10.03 -21.72
C ASN A 190 -27.10 9.43 -23.12
N ASP A 191 -26.48 8.26 -23.20
CA ASP A 191 -26.31 7.54 -24.47
C ASP A 191 -27.71 7.16 -25.02
N ALA A 192 -27.96 7.52 -26.28
CA ALA A 192 -29.19 7.21 -27.02
C ALA A 192 -29.26 5.74 -27.44
#